data_AF-A0AAE4KKX0-F1
#
_entry.id   AF-A0AAE4KKX0-F1
#
_cell.length_a   1.000
_cell.length_b   1.000
_cell.length_c   1.000
_cell.angle_alpha   90.00
_cell.angle_beta   90.00
_cell.angle_gamma   90.00
#
_symmetry.space_group_name_H-M   'P 1'
#
loop_
_entity.id
_entity.type
_entity.pdbx_description
1 polymer ?
#
loop_
_entity_poly.entity_id
_entity_poly.type
_entity_poly.pdbx_seq_one_letter_code
_entity_poly.pdbx_strand_id
1 'polypeptide(L)'
;MSTTSESEVLARYLSDPAHAGVYRLDAARIETPVVSVSEKRGDAVAGGDWRRLPAAQYWSREALLDGLAASLAFPDHFGRNWDAAWDCLTELDWSEERALVVLVPAAPADEAAMAVFVELMRDAAEHWAARGHALVTLIVSETPVTAALRTVPEWPLGPDAR
;
A
#
# COMPACT_ATOMS: atom_id res chain seq x y z
N MET A 1 -15.84 1.81 -23.93
CA MET A 1 -15.15 3.11 -24.19
C MET A 1 -15.13 4.02 -22.95
N SER A 2 -15.29 3.50 -21.73
CA SER A 2 -15.41 4.32 -20.50
C SER A 2 -14.26 4.13 -19.49
N THR A 3 -13.37 3.15 -19.69
CA THR A 3 -12.36 2.76 -18.69
C THR A 3 -11.14 3.70 -18.62
N THR A 4 -10.80 4.40 -19.70
CA THR A 4 -9.66 5.33 -19.72
C THR A 4 -9.87 6.54 -18.81
N SER A 5 -11.10 7.06 -18.74
CA SER A 5 -11.41 8.24 -17.91
C SER A 5 -11.38 7.93 -16.41
N GLU A 6 -11.87 6.77 -15.98
CA GLU A 6 -11.88 6.40 -14.56
C GLU A 6 -10.46 6.14 -14.05
N SER A 7 -9.65 5.50 -14.89
CA SER A 7 -8.26 5.19 -14.57
C SER A 7 -7.43 6.48 -14.38
N GLU A 8 -7.63 7.49 -15.25
CA GLU A 8 -6.93 8.78 -15.13
C GLU A 8 -7.43 9.63 -13.94
N VAL A 9 -8.69 9.51 -13.55
CA VAL A 9 -9.20 10.15 -12.33
C VAL A 9 -8.59 9.50 -11.09
N LEU A 10 -8.55 8.16 -11.04
CA LEU A 10 -7.93 7.40 -9.96
C LEU A 10 -6.43 7.71 -9.84
N ALA A 11 -5.74 7.78 -10.98
CA ALA A 11 -4.35 8.19 -11.09
C ALA A 11 -4.07 9.50 -10.38
N ARG A 12 -4.87 10.52 -10.72
CA ARG A 12 -4.72 11.86 -10.17
C ARG A 12 -5.10 11.92 -8.69
N TYR A 13 -6.10 11.14 -8.29
CA TYR A 13 -6.50 11.01 -6.89
C TYR A 13 -5.37 10.42 -6.04
N LEU A 14 -4.78 9.31 -6.48
CA LEU A 14 -3.67 8.63 -5.81
C LEU A 14 -2.38 9.46 -5.82
N SER A 15 -2.18 10.32 -6.82
CA SER A 15 -1.03 11.22 -6.93
C SER A 15 -1.13 12.47 -6.06
N ASP A 16 -2.26 12.71 -5.40
CA ASP A 16 -2.40 13.82 -4.46
C ASP A 16 -1.82 13.42 -3.10
N PRO A 17 -0.79 14.13 -2.58
CA PRO A 17 -0.23 13.90 -1.26
C PRO A 17 -1.27 13.93 -0.12
N ALA A 18 -2.41 14.61 -0.31
CA ALA A 18 -3.50 14.61 0.67
C ALA A 18 -4.16 13.24 0.86
N HIS A 19 -4.00 12.33 -0.10
CA HIS A 19 -4.50 10.96 -0.03
C HIS A 19 -3.41 9.94 0.33
N ALA A 20 -2.21 10.40 0.68
CA ALA A 20 -1.17 9.54 1.24
C ALA A 20 -1.64 8.98 2.59
N GLY A 21 -1.48 7.67 2.80
CA GLY A 21 -1.92 7.03 4.03
C GLY A 21 -2.16 5.54 3.90
N VAL A 22 -2.74 4.95 4.94
CA VAL A 22 -3.07 3.53 4.99
C VAL A 22 -4.59 3.37 4.98
N TYR A 23 -5.08 2.51 4.11
CA TYR A 23 -6.49 2.25 3.89
C TYR A 23 -6.79 0.76 3.81
N ARG A 24 -8.02 0.39 4.15
CA ARG A 24 -8.53 -0.97 3.98
C ARG A 24 -9.30 -1.11 2.70
N LEU A 25 -9.08 -2.23 2.03
CA LEU A 25 -9.87 -2.65 0.88
C LEU A 25 -10.61 -3.94 1.26
N ASP A 26 -11.93 -3.92 1.24
CA ASP A 26 -12.73 -5.13 1.44
C ASP A 26 -12.57 -6.05 0.23
N ALA A 27 -12.12 -7.29 0.47
CA ALA A 27 -11.97 -8.29 -0.58
C ALA A 27 -13.27 -8.53 -1.36
N ALA A 28 -14.43 -8.44 -0.70
CA ALA A 28 -15.74 -8.61 -1.34
C ALA A 28 -16.10 -7.47 -2.30
N ARG A 29 -15.43 -6.31 -2.18
CA ARG A 29 -15.63 -5.14 -3.07
C ARG A 29 -14.70 -5.13 -4.28
N ILE A 30 -13.81 -6.10 -4.40
CA ILE A 30 -12.93 -6.25 -5.56
C ILE A 30 -13.72 -6.98 -6.67
N GLU A 31 -14.71 -6.29 -7.28
CA GLU A 31 -15.55 -6.87 -8.35
C GLU A 31 -14.79 -7.11 -9.66
N THR A 32 -13.81 -6.25 -9.95
CA THR A 32 -12.80 -6.44 -11.00
C THR A 32 -11.46 -6.54 -10.30
N PRO A 33 -10.63 -7.58 -10.55
CA PRO A 33 -9.45 -7.77 -9.75
C PRO A 33 -8.50 -6.60 -9.96
N VAL A 34 -8.33 -5.76 -8.94
CA VAL A 34 -7.09 -4.98 -8.75
C VAL A 34 -5.86 -5.94 -8.78
N VAL A 35 -6.11 -7.25 -8.66
CA VAL A 35 -5.17 -8.36 -8.87
C VAL A 35 -4.73 -8.57 -10.32
N SER A 36 -5.58 -8.35 -11.36
CA SER A 36 -5.19 -8.53 -12.78
C SER A 36 -4.29 -7.41 -13.30
N VAL A 37 -3.97 -6.48 -12.42
CA VAL A 37 -3.31 -5.21 -12.68
C VAL A 37 -1.89 -5.21 -12.07
N SER A 38 -1.57 -6.19 -11.21
CA SER A 38 -0.35 -6.24 -10.41
C SER A 38 0.49 -7.51 -10.64
N GLU A 39 0.24 -8.29 -11.70
CA GLU A 39 1.06 -9.48 -11.99
C GLU A 39 2.48 -9.12 -12.45
N LYS A 40 2.72 -7.89 -12.91
CA LYS A 40 4.06 -7.37 -13.22
C LYS A 40 4.40 -6.16 -12.38
N ARG A 41 5.62 -6.14 -11.85
CA ARG A 41 6.29 -4.92 -11.38
C ARG A 41 6.33 -3.94 -12.56
N GLY A 42 5.72 -2.77 -12.42
CA GLY A 42 5.73 -1.72 -13.44
C GLY A 42 4.64 -1.79 -14.52
N ASP A 43 3.59 -2.61 -14.36
CA ASP A 43 2.39 -2.41 -15.19
C ASP A 43 1.69 -1.15 -14.68
N ALA A 44 1.76 -0.08 -15.49
CA ALA A 44 1.12 1.20 -15.24
C ALA A 44 -0.41 1.06 -15.24
N VAL A 45 -0.96 0.59 -14.13
CA VAL A 45 -2.28 1.01 -13.69
C VAL A 45 -2.22 2.52 -13.60
N ALA A 46 -3.11 3.20 -14.30
CA ALA A 46 -3.04 4.64 -14.45
C ALA A 46 -2.67 5.35 -13.13
N GLY A 47 -1.49 6.00 -13.15
CA GLY A 47 -1.10 7.05 -12.19
C GLY A 47 -0.26 6.72 -10.97
N GLY A 48 0.34 5.54 -10.84
CA GLY A 48 1.27 5.27 -9.75
C GLY A 48 2.14 4.05 -9.97
N ASP A 49 3.24 3.96 -9.22
CA ASP A 49 4.03 2.73 -9.10
C ASP A 49 3.30 1.78 -8.12
N TRP A 50 2.73 0.70 -8.64
CA TRP A 50 2.03 -0.29 -7.81
C TRP A 50 2.99 -1.40 -7.37
N ARG A 51 3.14 -1.55 -6.06
CA ARG A 51 3.98 -2.58 -5.42
C ARG A 51 3.12 -3.48 -4.55
N ARG A 52 3.06 -4.76 -4.89
CA ARG A 52 2.29 -5.75 -4.12
C ARG A 52 3.22 -6.59 -3.25
N LEU A 53 2.87 -6.75 -1.97
CA LEU A 53 3.53 -7.70 -1.08
C LEU A 53 3.28 -9.14 -1.57
N PRO A 54 4.29 -10.03 -1.54
CA PRO A 54 4.08 -11.45 -1.81
C PRO A 54 2.97 -12.00 -0.93
N ALA A 55 2.07 -12.82 -1.48
CA ALA A 55 1.00 -13.40 -0.67
C ALA A 55 1.58 -14.23 0.48
N ALA A 56 1.12 -13.99 1.70
CA ALA A 56 1.49 -14.74 2.88
C ALA A 56 0.30 -15.59 3.36
N GLN A 57 0.57 -16.74 3.97
CA GLN A 57 -0.46 -17.51 4.68
C GLN A 57 -0.81 -16.86 6.03
N TYR A 58 0.14 -16.12 6.61
CA TYR A 58 0.00 -15.42 7.87
C TYR A 58 0.97 -14.23 7.90
N TRP A 59 0.48 -13.04 8.26
CA TRP A 59 1.30 -11.84 8.42
C TRP A 59 1.91 -11.78 9.82
N SER A 60 3.07 -12.42 9.99
CA SER A 60 3.95 -12.16 11.12
C SER A 60 4.79 -10.90 10.88
N ARG A 61 5.49 -10.44 11.92
CA ARG A 61 6.48 -9.36 11.79
C ARG A 61 7.49 -9.63 10.68
N GLU A 62 8.03 -10.84 10.63
CA GLU A 62 9.02 -11.27 9.64
C GLU A 62 8.42 -11.26 8.23
N ALA A 63 7.20 -11.79 8.06
CA ALA A 63 6.52 -11.80 6.76
C ALA A 63 6.24 -10.38 6.23
N LEU A 64 5.91 -9.44 7.12
CA LEU A 64 5.70 -8.03 6.77
C LEU A 64 7.03 -7.36 6.35
N LEU A 65 8.09 -7.55 7.12
CA LEU A 65 9.42 -6.99 6.83
C LEU A 65 10.03 -7.56 5.54
N ASP A 66 9.98 -8.87 5.37
CA ASP A 66 10.47 -9.53 4.15
C ASP A 66 9.61 -9.17 2.94
N GLY A 67 8.29 -9.02 3.14
CA GLY A 67 7.36 -8.56 2.11
C GLY A 67 7.68 -7.14 1.63
N LEU A 68 7.90 -6.19 2.56
CA LEU A 68 8.36 -4.84 2.22
C LEU A 68 9.67 -4.86 1.45
N ALA A 69 10.67 -5.59 1.96
CA ALA A 69 11.98 -5.65 1.33
C ALA A 69 11.90 -6.17 -0.11
N ALA A 70 11.12 -7.23 -0.34
CA ALA A 70 10.92 -7.80 -1.68
C ALA A 70 10.19 -6.84 -2.63
N SER A 71 9.11 -6.20 -2.16
CA SER A 71 8.24 -5.38 -3.01
C SER A 71 8.81 -4.00 -3.30
N LEU A 72 9.51 -3.41 -2.33
CA LEU A 72 10.09 -2.07 -2.45
C LEU A 72 11.56 -2.10 -2.88
N ALA A 73 12.13 -3.30 -3.10
CA ALA A 73 13.52 -3.50 -3.48
C ALA A 73 14.51 -2.88 -2.47
N PHE A 74 14.31 -3.18 -1.18
CA PHE A 74 15.26 -2.78 -0.14
C PHE A 74 16.63 -3.43 -0.36
N PRO A 75 17.72 -2.85 0.19
CA PRO A 75 19.06 -3.39 0.03
C PRO A 75 19.23 -4.80 0.61
N ASP A 76 20.14 -5.60 0.03
CA ASP A 76 20.43 -6.98 0.50
C ASP A 76 20.90 -7.04 1.96
N HIS A 77 21.48 -5.96 2.48
CA HIS A 77 21.95 -5.83 3.86
C HIS A 77 20.86 -5.29 4.81
N PHE A 78 19.60 -5.28 4.39
CA PHE A 78 18.46 -4.85 5.21
C PHE A 78 18.43 -5.57 6.56
N GLY A 79 18.42 -4.78 7.64
CA GLY A 79 18.56 -5.26 9.02
C GLY A 79 17.36 -6.04 9.57
N ARG A 80 16.28 -6.23 8.79
CA ARG A 80 15.06 -6.98 9.15
C ARG A 80 14.48 -6.59 10.51
N ASN A 81 14.34 -5.29 10.73
CA ASN A 81 13.67 -4.73 11.89
C ASN A 81 12.90 -3.46 11.49
N TRP A 82 12.01 -2.96 12.37
CA TRP A 82 11.15 -1.82 12.05
C TRP A 82 11.91 -0.51 11.84
N ASP A 83 13.00 -0.29 12.58
CA ASP A 83 13.83 0.92 12.42
C ASP A 83 14.55 0.90 11.06
N ALA A 84 15.12 -0.24 10.68
CA ALA A 84 15.71 -0.41 9.35
C ALA A 84 14.66 -0.29 8.24
N ALA A 85 13.41 -0.71 8.50
CA ALA A 85 12.33 -0.56 7.53
C ALA A 85 11.95 0.91 7.36
N TRP A 86 11.89 1.66 8.46
CA TRP A 86 11.72 3.12 8.43
C TRP A 86 12.80 3.82 7.59
N ASP A 87 14.07 3.50 7.84
CA ASP A 87 15.19 4.06 7.09
C ASP A 87 15.02 3.78 5.59
N CYS A 88 14.76 2.52 5.22
CA CYS A 88 14.55 2.16 3.82
C CYS A 88 13.29 2.81 3.20
N LEU A 89 12.20 2.96 3.96
CA LEU A 89 10.96 3.59 3.49
C LEU A 89 11.15 5.09 3.23
N THR A 90 11.96 5.77 4.03
CA THR A 90 12.22 7.21 3.92
C THR A 90 13.34 7.56 2.93
N GLU A 91 14.15 6.57 2.55
CA GLU A 91 15.21 6.68 1.54
C GLU A 91 14.83 6.05 0.19
N LEU A 92 13.55 5.72 -0.04
CA LEU A 92 13.08 5.22 -1.33
C LEU A 92 13.42 6.19 -2.46
N ASP A 93 13.93 5.64 -3.57
CA ASP A 93 14.12 6.39 -4.80
C ASP A 93 12.77 6.53 -5.51
N TRP A 94 12.19 7.74 -5.46
CA TRP A 94 10.96 8.06 -6.15
C TRP A 94 11.26 8.36 -7.62
N SER A 95 10.65 7.58 -8.50
CA SER A 95 10.61 7.88 -9.93
C SER A 95 9.85 9.20 -10.20
N GLU A 96 9.78 9.61 -11.47
CA GLU A 96 8.96 10.76 -11.90
C GLU A 96 7.45 10.58 -11.60
N GLU A 97 7.02 9.37 -11.20
CA GLU A 97 5.66 9.08 -10.75
C GLU A 97 5.40 9.64 -9.34
N ARG A 98 4.26 10.31 -9.16
CA ARG A 98 3.93 11.01 -7.90
C ARG A 98 3.23 10.14 -6.86
N ALA A 99 2.85 8.91 -7.21
CA ALA A 99 2.18 7.97 -6.30
C ALA A 99 2.90 6.62 -6.25
N LEU A 100 3.15 6.13 -5.04
CA LEU A 100 3.59 4.76 -4.76
C LEU A 100 2.46 4.06 -4.02
N VAL A 101 1.90 3.00 -4.61
CA VAL A 101 0.78 2.26 -4.03
C VAL A 101 1.25 0.89 -3.57
N VAL A 102 1.22 0.64 -2.27
CA VAL A 102 1.61 -0.63 -1.65
C VAL A 102 0.38 -1.47 -1.34
N LEU A 103 0.22 -2.59 -2.04
CA LEU A 103 -0.90 -3.53 -1.83
C LEU A 103 -0.48 -4.68 -0.92
N VAL A 104 -1.18 -4.85 0.20
CA VAL A 104 -1.01 -5.96 1.15
C VAL A 104 -2.15 -6.96 0.95
N PRO A 105 -1.89 -8.19 0.45
CA PRO A 105 -2.90 -9.22 0.28
C PRO A 105 -3.58 -9.64 1.59
N ALA A 106 -4.84 -10.11 1.47
CA ALA A 106 -5.58 -10.61 2.61
C ALA A 106 -4.95 -11.89 3.14
N ALA A 107 -4.65 -11.89 4.43
CA ALA A 107 -4.31 -13.07 5.21
C ALA A 107 -4.54 -12.77 6.70
N PRO A 108 -4.70 -13.79 7.55
CA PRO A 108 -4.63 -13.60 9.00
C PRO A 108 -3.30 -12.96 9.40
N ALA A 109 -3.29 -12.18 10.48
CA ALA A 109 -2.13 -11.41 10.90
C ALA A 109 -1.91 -11.49 12.40
N ASP A 110 -0.66 -11.30 12.83
CA ASP A 110 -0.34 -10.96 14.21
C ASP A 110 -0.83 -9.53 14.47
N GLU A 111 -1.72 -9.35 15.45
CA GLU A 111 -2.34 -8.05 15.70
C GLU A 111 -1.32 -6.98 16.11
N ALA A 112 -0.33 -7.34 16.93
CA ALA A 112 0.69 -6.40 17.39
C ALA A 112 1.64 -6.03 16.26
N ALA A 113 2.09 -7.00 15.46
CA ALA A 113 2.94 -6.75 14.31
C ALA A 113 2.22 -5.92 13.24
N MET A 114 0.95 -6.22 12.96
CA MET A 114 0.15 -5.47 12.00
C MET A 114 -0.12 -4.05 12.48
N ALA A 115 -0.37 -3.83 13.78
CA ALA A 115 -0.52 -2.49 14.32
C ALA A 115 0.75 -1.65 14.14
N VAL A 116 1.93 -2.21 14.45
CA VAL A 116 3.21 -1.52 14.24
C VAL A 116 3.46 -1.25 12.75
N PHE A 117 3.15 -2.21 11.88
CA PHE A 117 3.26 -2.02 10.43
C PHE A 117 2.35 -0.90 9.90
N VAL A 118 1.10 -0.85 10.33
CA VAL A 118 0.15 0.21 9.94
C VAL A 118 0.67 1.58 10.35
N GLU A 119 1.14 1.73 11.59
CA GLU A 119 1.69 3.00 12.06
C GLU A 119 2.97 3.37 11.31
N LEU A 120 3.88 2.42 11.08
CA LEU A 120 5.08 2.65 10.26
C LEU A 120 4.75 3.15 8.85
N MET A 121 3.78 2.52 8.19
CA MET A 121 3.37 2.93 6.84
C MET A 121 2.63 4.27 6.83
N ARG A 122 1.91 4.63 7.91
CA ARG A 122 1.32 5.96 8.09
C ARG A 122 2.38 7.03 8.24
N ASP A 123 3.34 6.83 9.12
CA ASP A 123 4.45 7.77 9.33
C ASP A 123 5.24 7.96 8.03
N ALA A 124 5.48 6.87 7.28
CA ALA A 124 6.15 6.93 6.00
C ALA A 124 5.32 7.71 4.97
N ALA A 125 3.99 7.54 4.98
CA ALA A 125 3.10 8.28 4.10
C ALA A 125 3.12 9.77 4.39
N GLU A 126 3.07 10.17 5.66
CA GLU A 126 3.19 11.57 6.08
C GLU A 126 4.56 12.17 5.70
N HIS A 127 5.63 11.40 5.89
CA HIS A 127 6.98 11.80 5.52
C HIS A 127 7.08 12.16 4.03
N TRP A 128 6.51 11.33 3.15
CA TRP A 128 6.51 11.55 1.70
C TRP A 128 5.51 12.61 1.26
N ALA A 129 4.35 12.69 1.92
CA ALA A 129 3.35 13.72 1.63
C ALA A 129 3.91 15.13 1.86
N ALA A 130 4.69 15.32 2.93
CA ALA A 130 5.41 16.57 3.20
C ALA A 130 6.44 16.93 2.11
N ARG A 131 6.85 15.97 1.28
CA ARG A 131 7.79 16.14 0.15
C ARG A 131 7.07 16.20 -1.21
N GLY A 132 5.74 16.14 -1.22
CA GLY A 132 4.93 16.20 -2.44
C GLY A 132 4.75 14.87 -3.15
N HIS A 133 5.03 13.76 -2.48
CA HIS A 133 4.86 12.39 -2.97
C HIS A 133 3.76 11.67 -2.20
N ALA A 134 2.94 10.88 -2.88
CA ALA A 134 1.82 10.17 -2.26
C ALA A 134 2.13 8.69 -2.07
N LEU A 135 2.43 8.27 -0.84
CA LEU A 135 2.55 6.85 -0.48
C LEU A 135 1.20 6.35 0.05
N VAL A 136 0.60 5.41 -0.65
CA VAL A 136 -0.71 4.85 -0.31
C VAL A 136 -0.56 3.37 -0.03
N THR A 137 -0.96 2.91 1.15
CA THR A 137 -0.96 1.50 1.51
C THR A 137 -2.39 0.97 1.54
N LEU A 138 -2.66 -0.06 0.75
CA LEU A 138 -3.96 -0.72 0.66
C LEU A 138 -3.86 -2.10 1.31
N ILE A 139 -4.54 -2.30 2.42
CA ILE A 139 -4.59 -3.60 3.11
C ILE A 139 -5.89 -4.29 2.74
N VAL A 140 -5.79 -5.40 2.01
CA VAL A 140 -6.96 -6.21 1.70
C VAL A 140 -7.39 -6.94 2.96
N SER A 141 -8.63 -6.72 3.39
CA SER A 141 -9.21 -7.38 4.56
C SER A 141 -10.38 -8.27 4.15
N GLU A 142 -10.43 -9.46 4.72
CA GLU A 142 -11.61 -10.32 4.69
C GLU A 142 -12.41 -10.14 6.00
N THR A 143 -13.72 -10.35 5.94
CA THR A 143 -14.57 -10.25 7.13
C THR A 143 -14.50 -11.57 7.92
N PRO A 144 -14.24 -11.57 9.25
CA PRO A 144 -14.15 -10.41 10.14
C PRO A 144 -12.78 -9.72 10.15
N VAL A 145 -12.80 -8.37 10.16
CA VAL A 145 -11.61 -7.52 10.24
C VAL A 145 -10.93 -7.63 11.62
N THR A 146 -9.61 -7.83 11.62
CA THR A 146 -8.76 -7.86 12.83
C THR A 146 -8.80 -6.53 13.58
N ALA A 147 -8.56 -6.55 14.90
CA ALA A 147 -8.67 -5.33 15.71
C ALA A 147 -7.72 -4.21 15.26
N ALA A 148 -6.49 -4.56 14.89
CA ALA A 148 -5.47 -3.64 14.37
C ALA A 148 -5.92 -2.87 13.12
N LEU A 149 -6.78 -3.46 12.30
CA LEU A 149 -7.27 -2.87 11.07
C LEU A 149 -8.51 -2.00 11.30
N ARG A 150 -9.19 -2.08 12.45
CA ARG A 150 -10.41 -1.29 12.72
C ARG A 150 -10.16 0.22 12.76
N THR A 151 -8.95 0.64 13.11
CA THR A 151 -8.54 2.06 13.15
C THR A 151 -8.13 2.58 11.78
N VAL A 152 -8.03 1.71 10.77
CA VAL A 152 -7.65 2.07 9.41
C VAL A 152 -8.91 2.43 8.62
N PRO A 153 -8.95 3.63 7.98
CA PRO A 153 -10.09 4.05 7.18
C PRO A 153 -10.28 3.11 5.99
N GLU A 154 -11.53 2.97 5.53
CA GLU A 154 -11.80 2.24 4.29
C GLU A 154 -11.41 3.10 3.09
N TRP A 155 -10.84 2.47 2.07
CA TRP A 155 -10.55 3.14 0.82
C TRP A 155 -11.87 3.67 0.21
N PRO A 156 -11.97 4.97 -0.11
CA PRO A 156 -13.15 5.51 -0.75
C PRO A 156 -13.24 4.96 -2.17
N LEU A 157 -14.08 3.95 -2.37
CA LEU A 157 -14.36 3.41 -3.69
C LEU A 157 -15.33 4.34 -4.43
N GLY A 158 -14.80 5.31 -5.16
CA GLY A 158 -15.55 6.07 -6.16
C GLY A 158 -14.89 7.38 -6.61
N PRO A 159 -15.19 7.87 -7.82
CA PRO A 159 -14.78 9.20 -8.30
C PRO A 159 -15.44 10.37 -7.53
N ASP A 160 -16.31 10.07 -6.56
CA ASP A 160 -17.03 11.04 -5.72
C ASP A 160 -16.38 11.26 -4.34
N ALA A 161 -15.10 10.91 -4.17
CA ALA A 161 -14.30 11.40 -3.04
C ALA A 161 -14.08 12.92 -3.20
N ARG A 162 -15.12 13.69 -2.89
CA ARG A 162 -15.10 15.16 -2.79
C ARG A 162 -14.36 15.63 -1.55
#